data_AF-A0A2M8THU9-F1
#
_entry.id   AF-A0A2M8THU9-F1
#
_cell.length_a   1.000
_cell.length_b   1.000
_cell.length_c   1.000
_cell.angle_alpha   90.00
_cell.angle_beta   90.00
_cell.angle_gamma   90.00
#
_symmetry.space_group_name_H-M   'P 1'
#
loop_
_entity.id
_entity.type
_entity.pdbx_description
1 polymer ?
#
loop_
_entity_poly.entity_id
_entity_poly.type
_entity_poly.pdbx_seq_one_letter_code
_entity_poly.pdbx_strand_id
1 'polypeptide(L)'
;MALKNESVSNENGIKANSSQAQVASEKLNKIKSCNQQTILDVNNLLQFMTNLDYVKDMLHDASEQASMIESVASSSEELATSTEDISNFVQTSSTTTNEAIKETDDSLKNINNTFDELEDNINEINVIKTTMLDVTEETKKINSLIGVIKSVANKTNMLSLNASIEAARAGEHGKGFAVVANEIKKLAENTKEQVSSIESIVSGLNEKIFNTSSEIDLVIDKFSTSKDSINNASSGIKSITSAMNTVGDSFTSISANIEEQTATTQEMSSNLQFINEKSTRIREETNRTGKSFFDISLKIDEIRLRTLANSEEVDNDTMIELSITDHLMWKWRVYNLILGYIKFETSNVGDSHSCRLGKWLDTLDYNNPDTKCIIDNIKEPHSNIHNLAKQAVTEYNAGNIKACENILEEIDKDSKIVINCLNELKVKMK
;
A
#
# COMPACT_ATOMS: atom_id res chain seq x y z
N MET A 1 -31.03 -81.14 83.43
CA MET A 1 -31.39 -79.75 83.08
C MET A 1 -30.20 -78.94 82.51
N ALA A 2 -29.00 -79.52 82.34
CA ALA A 2 -27.81 -78.79 81.84
C ALA A 2 -27.58 -78.85 80.31
N LEU A 3 -28.19 -79.79 79.60
CA LEU A 3 -28.00 -79.96 78.13
C LEU A 3 -28.85 -79.00 77.25
N LYS A 4 -29.68 -78.14 77.86
CA LYS A 4 -30.54 -77.18 77.12
C LYS A 4 -30.00 -75.75 77.06
N ASN A 5 -28.94 -75.43 77.83
CA ASN A 5 -28.38 -74.07 77.86
C ASN A 5 -27.20 -73.87 76.88
N GLU A 6 -26.45 -74.92 76.54
CA GLU A 6 -25.36 -74.82 75.55
C GLU A 6 -25.87 -74.68 74.10
N SER A 7 -27.03 -75.26 73.77
CA SER A 7 -27.62 -75.12 72.42
C SER A 7 -28.11 -73.70 72.16
N VAL A 8 -28.65 -73.02 73.18
CA VAL A 8 -29.20 -71.66 73.06
C VAL A 8 -28.10 -70.61 73.01
N SER A 9 -26.96 -70.81 73.72
CA SER A 9 -25.80 -69.92 73.58
C SER A 9 -25.11 -70.07 72.23
N ASN A 10 -25.07 -71.29 71.67
CA ASN A 10 -24.51 -71.55 70.35
C ASN A 10 -25.42 -71.01 69.22
N GLU A 11 -26.75 -71.15 69.32
CA GLU A 11 -27.70 -70.53 68.38
C GLU A 11 -27.69 -69.00 68.42
N ASN A 12 -27.55 -68.39 69.60
CA ASN A 12 -27.44 -66.93 69.74
C ASN A 12 -26.09 -66.40 69.23
N GLY A 13 -25.00 -67.16 69.40
CA GLY A 13 -23.70 -66.87 68.78
C GLY A 13 -23.75 -66.97 67.25
N ILE A 14 -24.42 -67.99 66.70
CA ILE A 14 -24.61 -68.17 65.25
C ILE A 14 -25.51 -67.06 64.66
N LYS A 15 -26.59 -66.66 65.35
CA LYS A 15 -27.47 -65.55 64.91
C LYS A 15 -26.81 -64.17 65.00
N ALA A 16 -25.98 -63.92 66.01
CA ALA A 16 -25.19 -62.70 66.10
C ALA A 16 -24.12 -62.65 65.00
N ASN A 17 -23.48 -63.78 64.71
CA ASN A 17 -22.49 -63.89 63.63
C ASN A 17 -23.14 -63.77 62.24
N SER A 18 -24.35 -64.29 62.04
CA SER A 18 -25.11 -64.13 60.78
C SER A 18 -25.59 -62.68 60.57
N SER A 19 -25.99 -61.98 61.63
CA SER A 19 -26.35 -60.57 61.57
C SER A 19 -25.15 -59.67 61.26
N GLN A 20 -23.99 -59.95 61.86
CA GLN A 20 -22.74 -59.24 61.55
C GLN A 20 -22.26 -59.52 60.12
N ALA A 21 -22.38 -60.76 59.63
CA ALA A 21 -22.07 -61.12 58.25
C ALA A 21 -23.00 -60.42 57.24
N GLN A 22 -24.29 -60.27 57.56
CA GLN A 22 -25.24 -59.55 56.73
C GLN A 22 -24.93 -58.05 56.63
N VAL A 23 -24.61 -57.39 57.76
CA VAL A 23 -24.17 -55.99 57.78
C VAL A 23 -22.85 -55.79 57.03
N ALA A 24 -21.91 -56.74 57.14
CA ALA A 24 -20.66 -56.69 56.38
C ALA A 24 -20.91 -56.84 54.87
N SER A 25 -21.81 -57.73 54.45
CA SER A 25 -22.21 -57.92 53.05
C SER A 25 -22.89 -56.67 52.46
N GLU A 26 -23.81 -56.04 53.20
CA GLU A 26 -24.45 -54.78 52.77
C GLU A 26 -23.45 -53.63 52.62
N LYS A 27 -22.48 -53.50 53.54
CA LYS A 27 -21.41 -52.51 53.44
C LYS A 27 -20.49 -52.80 52.24
N LEU A 28 -20.13 -54.06 52.02
CA LEU A 28 -19.32 -54.48 50.88
C LEU A 28 -20.02 -54.17 49.55
N ASN A 29 -21.33 -54.44 49.45
CA ASN A 29 -22.11 -54.11 48.25
C ASN A 29 -22.19 -52.61 47.99
N LYS A 30 -22.34 -51.79 49.04
CA LYS A 30 -22.27 -50.33 48.92
C LYS A 30 -20.90 -49.84 48.45
N ILE A 31 -19.82 -50.44 48.96
CA ILE A 31 -18.44 -50.13 48.52
C ILE A 31 -18.24 -50.54 47.06
N LYS A 32 -18.72 -51.72 46.64
CA LYS A 32 -18.66 -52.19 45.25
C LYS A 32 -19.39 -51.24 44.30
N SER A 33 -20.63 -50.87 44.62
CA SER A 33 -21.41 -49.92 43.83
C SER A 33 -20.77 -48.52 43.78
N CYS A 34 -20.22 -48.04 44.90
CA CYS A 34 -19.51 -46.76 44.95
C CYS A 34 -18.22 -46.78 44.09
N ASN A 35 -17.46 -47.88 44.13
CA ASN A 35 -16.26 -48.05 43.32
C ASN A 35 -16.60 -48.10 41.81
N GLN A 36 -17.66 -48.81 41.42
CA GLN A 36 -18.14 -48.84 40.04
C GLN A 36 -18.54 -47.45 39.55
N GLN A 37 -19.31 -46.70 40.34
CA GLN A 37 -19.67 -45.32 40.00
C GLN A 37 -18.42 -44.43 39.85
N THR A 38 -17.45 -44.56 40.76
CA THR A 38 -16.20 -43.80 40.70
C THR A 38 -15.42 -44.12 39.42
N ILE A 39 -15.38 -45.37 38.98
CA ILE A 39 -14.73 -45.78 37.72
C ILE A 39 -15.41 -45.10 36.53
N LEU A 40 -16.74 -45.07 36.49
CA LEU A 40 -17.50 -44.42 35.42
C LEU A 40 -17.29 -42.90 35.41
N ASP A 41 -17.32 -42.25 36.57
CA ASP A 41 -17.07 -40.81 36.69
C ASP A 41 -15.65 -40.44 36.21
N VAL A 42 -14.64 -41.22 36.59
CA VAL A 42 -13.25 -41.03 36.14
C VAL A 42 -13.10 -41.30 34.64
N ASN A 43 -13.80 -42.30 34.09
CA ASN A 43 -13.83 -42.53 32.63
C ASN A 43 -14.41 -41.32 31.89
N ASN A 44 -15.55 -40.78 32.35
CA ASN A 44 -16.17 -39.62 31.74
C ASN A 44 -15.23 -38.40 31.73
N LEU A 45 -14.49 -38.17 32.81
CA LEU A 45 -13.47 -37.12 32.86
C LEU A 45 -12.35 -37.36 31.84
N LEU A 46 -11.93 -38.61 31.66
CA LEU A 46 -10.88 -38.96 30.71
C LEU A 46 -11.36 -38.79 29.26
N GLN A 47 -12.58 -39.22 28.95
CA GLN A 47 -13.21 -38.97 27.64
C GLN A 47 -13.31 -37.47 27.34
N PHE A 48 -13.70 -36.65 28.32
CA PHE A 48 -13.72 -35.20 28.18
C PHE A 48 -12.32 -34.63 27.86
N MET A 49 -11.27 -35.09 28.56
CA MET A 49 -9.88 -34.69 28.28
C MET A 49 -9.43 -35.03 26.86
N THR A 50 -9.82 -36.20 26.35
CA THR A 50 -9.45 -36.61 24.98
C THR A 50 -10.13 -35.80 23.87
N ASN A 51 -11.18 -35.03 24.20
CA ASN A 51 -11.87 -34.12 23.28
C ASN A 51 -11.33 -32.68 23.35
N LEU A 52 -10.22 -32.42 24.07
CA LEU A 52 -9.58 -31.10 24.12
C LEU A 52 -8.56 -30.92 22.98
N ASP A 53 -8.95 -31.26 21.76
CA ASP A 53 -8.12 -31.21 20.55
C ASP A 53 -7.91 -29.80 19.98
N TYR A 54 -8.64 -28.80 20.49
CA TYR A 54 -8.49 -27.38 20.14
C TYR A 54 -7.13 -26.76 20.55
N VAL A 55 -6.32 -27.44 21.38
CA VAL A 55 -4.95 -27.00 21.72
C VAL A 55 -4.05 -26.92 20.49
N LYS A 56 -4.20 -27.89 19.58
CA LYS A 56 -3.49 -27.95 18.30
C LYS A 56 -3.86 -26.76 17.44
N ASP A 57 -5.15 -26.46 17.33
CA ASP A 57 -5.65 -25.33 16.54
C ASP A 57 -5.11 -24.02 17.09
N MET A 58 -5.12 -23.84 18.43
CA MET A 58 -4.51 -22.66 19.06
C MET A 58 -3.00 -22.53 18.78
N LEU A 59 -2.25 -23.64 18.70
CA LEU A 59 -0.82 -23.60 18.34
C LEU A 59 -0.62 -23.26 16.86
N HIS A 60 -1.50 -23.76 16.00
CA HIS A 60 -1.50 -23.45 14.58
C HIS A 60 -1.79 -21.95 14.35
N ASP A 61 -2.87 -21.44 14.94
CA ASP A 61 -3.25 -20.01 14.87
C ASP A 61 -2.11 -19.11 15.37
N ALA A 62 -1.44 -19.48 16.46
CA ALA A 62 -0.29 -18.74 16.97
C ALA A 62 0.90 -18.73 15.99
N SER A 63 1.11 -19.83 15.26
CA SER A 63 2.15 -19.91 14.22
C SER A 63 1.78 -19.09 12.97
N GLU A 64 0.52 -19.12 12.55
CA GLU A 64 0.05 -18.28 11.45
C GLU A 64 0.17 -16.80 11.79
N GLN A 65 -0.18 -16.42 13.03
CA GLN A 65 -0.03 -15.07 13.52
C GLN A 65 1.44 -14.60 13.47
N ALA A 66 2.39 -15.46 13.84
CA ALA A 66 3.82 -15.14 13.76
C ALA A 66 4.27 -14.84 12.31
N SER A 67 3.81 -15.65 11.34
CA SER A 67 4.09 -15.44 9.91
C SER A 67 3.48 -14.12 9.40
N MET A 68 2.24 -13.80 9.80
CA MET A 68 1.61 -12.53 9.44
C MET A 68 2.37 -11.33 10.01
N ILE A 69 2.88 -11.42 11.23
CA ILE A 69 3.69 -10.35 11.86
C ILE A 69 4.97 -10.11 11.07
N GLU A 70 5.68 -11.17 10.64
CA GLU A 70 6.88 -11.04 9.81
C GLU A 70 6.57 -10.36 8.47
N SER A 71 5.47 -10.73 7.82
CA SER A 71 5.05 -10.09 6.57
C SER A 71 4.75 -8.60 6.75
N VAL A 72 4.05 -8.24 7.83
CA VAL A 72 3.70 -6.84 8.10
C VAL A 72 4.94 -6.04 8.51
N ALA A 73 5.91 -6.65 9.19
CA ALA A 73 7.20 -6.03 9.50
C ALA A 73 8.00 -5.70 8.23
N SER A 74 8.08 -6.62 7.28
CA SER A 74 8.72 -6.37 5.98
C SER A 74 8.07 -5.20 5.24
N SER A 75 6.73 -5.16 5.19
CA SER A 75 6.01 -4.04 4.56
C SER A 75 6.23 -2.71 5.29
N SER A 76 6.38 -2.72 6.63
CA SER A 76 6.68 -1.52 7.42
C SER A 76 8.09 -0.99 7.13
N GLU A 77 9.07 -1.85 6.88
CA GLU A 77 10.44 -1.46 6.52
C GLU A 77 10.51 -0.88 5.10
N GLU A 78 9.79 -1.49 4.15
CA GLU A 78 9.62 -0.91 2.81
C GLU A 78 8.94 0.46 2.85
N LEU A 79 7.90 0.62 3.69
CA LEU A 79 7.23 1.90 3.88
C LEU A 79 8.18 2.97 4.42
N ALA A 80 9.00 2.63 5.43
CA ALA A 80 9.99 3.54 5.99
C ALA A 80 10.98 4.04 4.92
N THR A 81 11.49 3.12 4.09
CA THR A 81 12.40 3.45 2.98
C THR A 81 11.72 4.35 1.95
N SER A 82 10.48 4.04 1.56
CA SER A 82 9.70 4.85 0.63
C SER A 82 9.45 6.26 1.16
N THR A 83 9.15 6.41 2.45
CA THR A 83 8.99 7.73 3.10
C THR A 83 10.29 8.54 3.07
N GLU A 84 11.46 7.91 3.24
CA GLU A 84 12.76 8.56 3.12
C GLU A 84 13.05 9.02 1.68
N ASP A 85 12.74 8.19 0.69
CA ASP A 85 12.88 8.54 -0.73
C ASP A 85 11.99 9.74 -1.11
N ILE A 86 10.74 9.75 -0.63
CA ILE A 86 9.82 10.88 -0.83
C ILE A 86 10.37 12.14 -0.16
N SER A 87 10.97 12.02 1.03
CA SER A 87 11.60 13.16 1.73
C SER A 87 12.71 13.80 0.89
N ASN A 88 13.61 12.98 0.35
CA ASN A 88 14.70 13.42 -0.52
C ASN A 88 14.16 14.07 -1.82
N PHE A 89 13.10 13.49 -2.39
CA PHE A 89 12.42 14.04 -3.56
C PHE A 89 11.82 15.42 -3.29
N VAL A 90 11.14 15.60 -2.16
CA VAL A 90 10.55 16.89 -1.76
C VAL A 90 11.63 17.93 -1.53
N GLN A 91 12.72 17.59 -0.85
CA GLN A 91 13.84 18.50 -0.61
C GLN A 91 14.47 19.00 -1.92
N THR A 92 14.72 18.07 -2.85
CA THR A 92 15.27 18.40 -4.17
C THR A 92 14.30 19.26 -4.97
N SER A 93 13.02 18.88 -5.00
CA SER A 93 12.00 19.61 -5.77
C SER A 93 11.68 21.00 -5.21
N SER A 94 11.77 21.17 -3.89
CA SER A 94 11.68 22.48 -3.24
C SER A 94 12.84 23.38 -3.65
N THR A 95 14.06 22.83 -3.70
CA THR A 95 15.24 23.56 -4.18
C THR A 95 15.07 24.00 -5.63
N THR A 96 14.68 23.08 -6.52
CA THR A 96 14.42 23.39 -7.94
C THR A 96 13.30 24.43 -8.11
N THR A 97 12.23 24.36 -7.30
CA THR A 97 11.14 25.35 -7.33
C THR A 97 11.65 26.75 -6.95
N ASN A 98 12.47 26.85 -5.91
CA ASN A 98 13.07 28.14 -5.51
C ASN A 98 14.01 28.70 -6.57
N GLU A 99 14.78 27.85 -7.24
CA GLU A 99 15.62 28.26 -8.37
C GLU A 99 14.78 28.77 -9.54
N ALA A 100 13.67 28.09 -9.87
CA ALA A 100 12.75 28.53 -10.92
C ALA A 100 12.08 29.88 -10.58
N ILE A 101 11.69 30.10 -9.32
CA ILE A 101 11.16 31.41 -8.87
C ILE A 101 12.20 32.51 -9.10
N LYS A 102 13.46 32.26 -8.72
CA LYS A 102 14.54 33.21 -8.94
C LYS A 102 14.76 33.51 -10.43
N GLU A 103 14.72 32.49 -11.29
CA GLU A 103 14.83 32.65 -12.74
C GLU A 103 13.67 33.47 -13.32
N THR A 104 12.46 33.31 -12.79
CA THR A 104 11.31 34.14 -13.19
C THR A 104 11.45 35.59 -12.74
N ASP A 105 12.01 35.86 -11.56
CA ASP A 105 12.28 37.22 -11.08
C ASP A 105 13.34 37.91 -11.95
N ASP A 106 14.43 37.21 -12.27
CA ASP A 106 15.47 37.70 -13.17
C ASP A 106 14.91 37.99 -14.58
N SER A 107 14.01 37.12 -15.06
CA SER A 107 13.32 37.31 -16.35
C SER A 107 12.38 38.53 -16.34
N LEU A 108 11.64 38.77 -15.25
CA LEU A 108 10.82 39.97 -15.08
C LEU A 108 11.66 41.24 -15.09
N LYS A 109 12.84 41.21 -14.44
CA LYS A 109 13.77 42.33 -14.47
C LYS A 109 14.27 42.62 -15.89
N ASN A 110 14.63 41.58 -16.64
CA ASN A 110 15.04 41.73 -18.04
C ASN A 110 13.92 42.30 -18.91
N ILE A 111 12.68 41.84 -18.73
CA ILE A 111 11.50 42.38 -19.42
C ILE A 111 11.30 43.87 -19.13
N ASN A 112 11.46 44.29 -17.87
CA ASN A 112 11.32 45.70 -17.50
C ASN A 112 12.42 46.55 -18.15
N ASN A 113 13.67 46.07 -18.19
CA ASN A 113 14.75 46.78 -18.89
C ASN A 113 14.45 46.93 -20.39
N THR A 114 13.97 45.86 -21.05
CA THR A 114 13.57 45.91 -22.46
C THR A 114 12.41 46.89 -22.70
N PHE A 115 11.50 47.00 -21.74
CA PHE A 115 10.40 47.96 -21.79
C PHE A 115 10.92 49.40 -21.73
N ASP A 116 11.86 49.69 -20.81
CA ASP A 116 12.49 51.01 -20.69
C ASP A 116 13.26 51.38 -21.96
N GLU A 117 14.05 50.46 -22.51
CA GLU A 117 14.76 50.65 -23.79
C GLU A 117 13.79 50.92 -24.96
N LEU A 118 12.63 50.26 -24.98
CA LEU A 118 11.62 50.49 -26.01
C LEU A 118 10.99 51.89 -25.86
N GLU A 119 10.73 52.34 -24.63
CA GLU A 119 10.21 53.68 -24.32
C GLU A 119 11.19 54.76 -24.81
N ASP A 120 12.49 54.58 -24.58
CA ASP A 120 13.55 55.46 -25.07
C ASP A 120 13.61 55.50 -26.61
N ASN A 121 13.55 54.33 -27.27
CA ASN A 121 13.53 54.25 -28.73
C ASN A 121 12.31 54.96 -29.34
N ILE A 122 11.14 54.89 -28.70
CA ILE A 122 9.94 55.62 -29.12
C ILE A 122 10.18 57.14 -29.01
N ASN A 123 10.81 57.59 -27.92
CA ASN A 123 11.15 59.00 -27.74
C ASN A 123 12.12 59.51 -28.82
N GLU A 124 13.17 58.74 -29.13
CA GLU A 124 14.13 59.07 -30.19
C GLU A 124 13.46 59.17 -31.56
N ILE A 125 12.59 58.21 -31.92
CA ILE A 125 11.83 58.24 -33.18
C ILE A 125 10.92 59.47 -33.26
N ASN A 126 10.29 59.89 -32.16
CA ASN A 126 9.47 61.10 -32.13
C ASN A 126 10.29 62.38 -32.36
N VAL A 127 11.55 62.42 -31.89
CA VAL A 127 12.48 63.51 -32.21
C VAL A 127 12.82 63.52 -33.71
N ILE A 128 13.07 62.36 -34.31
CA ILE A 128 13.32 62.23 -35.75
C ILE A 128 12.08 62.69 -36.55
N LYS A 129 10.88 62.31 -36.12
CA LYS A 129 9.61 62.77 -36.72
C LYS A 129 9.50 64.28 -36.72
N THR A 130 9.81 64.92 -35.59
CA THR A 130 9.80 66.38 -35.45
C THR A 130 10.83 67.03 -36.39
N THR A 131 12.03 66.48 -36.46
CA THR A 131 13.09 66.97 -37.38
C THR A 131 12.65 66.88 -38.85
N MET A 132 11.94 65.82 -39.25
CA MET A 132 11.42 65.70 -40.63
C MET A 132 10.34 66.73 -40.95
N LEU A 133 9.53 67.13 -39.97
CA LEU A 133 8.58 68.24 -40.13
C LEU A 133 9.30 69.57 -40.35
N ASP A 134 10.38 69.82 -39.61
CA ASP A 134 11.21 71.02 -39.80
C ASP A 134 11.87 71.05 -41.19
N VAL A 135 12.43 69.92 -41.63
CA VAL A 135 13.01 69.78 -42.98
C VAL A 135 11.97 70.00 -44.07
N THR A 136 10.74 69.52 -43.86
CA THR A 136 9.62 69.76 -44.78
C THR A 136 9.33 71.26 -44.90
N GLU A 137 9.33 71.98 -43.78
CA GLU A 137 9.06 73.42 -43.75
C GLU A 137 10.18 74.23 -44.42
N GLU A 138 11.45 73.89 -44.17
CA GLU A 138 12.59 74.50 -44.87
C GLU A 138 12.53 74.24 -46.38
N THR A 139 12.13 73.05 -46.80
CA THR A 139 11.98 72.71 -48.22
C THR A 139 10.87 73.54 -48.90
N LYS A 140 9.78 73.87 -48.20
CA LYS A 140 8.76 74.81 -48.70
C LYS A 140 9.31 76.22 -48.89
N LYS A 141 10.14 76.71 -47.96
CA LYS A 141 10.79 78.02 -48.09
C LYS A 141 11.70 78.08 -49.31
N ILE A 142 12.47 77.02 -49.57
CA ILE A 142 13.29 76.89 -50.78
C ILE A 142 12.42 76.94 -52.04
N ASN A 143 11.32 76.18 -52.09
CA ASN A 143 10.38 76.22 -53.22
C ASN A 143 9.83 77.63 -53.48
N SER A 144 9.51 78.40 -52.42
CA SER A 144 9.09 79.79 -52.55
C SER A 144 10.18 80.67 -53.18
N LEU A 145 11.43 80.56 -52.71
CA LEU A 145 12.57 81.30 -53.24
C LEU A 145 12.85 80.97 -54.71
N ILE A 146 12.79 79.69 -55.08
CA ILE A 146 12.90 79.23 -56.46
C ILE A 146 11.86 79.92 -57.35
N GLY A 147 10.60 80.01 -56.90
CA GLY A 147 9.54 80.75 -57.60
C GLY A 147 9.88 82.23 -57.82
N VAL A 148 10.47 82.89 -56.81
CA VAL A 148 10.96 84.27 -56.92
C VAL A 148 12.08 84.38 -57.95
N ILE A 149 13.09 83.51 -57.90
CA ILE A 149 14.23 83.53 -58.85
C ILE A 149 13.73 83.29 -60.29
N LYS A 150 12.79 82.36 -60.49
CA LYS A 150 12.15 82.12 -61.79
C LYS A 150 11.45 83.37 -62.32
N SER A 151 10.74 84.08 -61.45
CA SER A 151 10.09 85.36 -61.77
C SER A 151 11.11 86.44 -62.15
N VAL A 152 12.22 86.55 -61.41
CA VAL A 152 13.33 87.49 -61.70
C VAL A 152 14.00 87.15 -63.03
N ALA A 153 14.29 85.87 -63.30
CA ALA A 153 14.88 85.42 -64.56
C ALA A 153 13.95 85.75 -65.75
N ASN A 154 12.64 85.49 -65.62
CA ASN A 154 11.67 85.86 -66.66
C ASN A 154 11.60 87.38 -66.88
N LYS A 155 11.59 88.19 -65.82
CA LYS A 155 11.61 89.66 -65.92
C LYS A 155 12.89 90.16 -66.58
N THR A 156 14.04 89.60 -66.20
CA THR A 156 15.35 89.95 -66.77
C THR A 156 15.43 89.59 -68.24
N ASN A 157 14.92 88.41 -68.62
CA ASN A 157 14.82 87.99 -70.02
C ASN A 157 13.96 88.97 -70.84
N MET A 158 12.79 89.35 -70.32
CA MET A 158 11.90 90.35 -70.95
C MET A 158 12.53 91.75 -71.05
N LEU A 159 13.23 92.20 -70.01
CA LEU A 159 13.96 93.47 -70.01
C LEU A 159 15.06 93.47 -71.08
N SER A 160 15.84 92.39 -71.16
CA SER A 160 16.90 92.24 -72.14
C SER A 160 16.35 92.19 -73.57
N LEU A 161 15.20 91.54 -73.77
CA LEU A 161 14.53 91.50 -75.07
C LEU A 161 14.11 92.90 -75.51
N ASN A 162 13.50 93.67 -74.60
CA ASN A 162 13.13 95.06 -74.86
C ASN A 162 14.37 95.93 -75.17
N ALA A 163 15.48 95.71 -74.44
CA ALA A 163 16.73 96.40 -74.69
C ALA A 163 17.37 96.02 -76.04
N SER A 164 17.33 94.73 -76.44
CA SER A 164 17.80 94.27 -77.75
C SER A 164 16.98 94.88 -78.89
N ILE A 165 15.65 95.00 -78.71
CA ILE A 165 14.76 95.65 -79.69
C ILE A 165 15.14 97.13 -79.84
N GLU A 166 15.31 97.86 -78.73
CA GLU A 166 15.62 99.30 -78.78
C GLU A 166 17.06 99.56 -79.29
N ALA A 167 18.00 98.67 -78.98
CA ALA A 167 19.35 98.71 -79.54
C ALA A 167 19.37 98.46 -81.06
N ALA A 168 18.53 97.55 -81.56
CA ALA A 168 18.33 97.36 -83.01
C ALA A 168 17.70 98.60 -83.67
N ARG A 169 16.81 99.29 -82.94
CA ARG A 169 16.12 100.51 -83.39
C ARG A 169 17.06 101.72 -83.52
N ALA A 170 18.12 101.78 -82.70
CA ALA A 170 19.16 102.80 -82.74
C ALA A 170 20.21 102.60 -83.87
N GLY A 171 20.10 101.53 -84.67
CA GLY A 171 20.95 101.30 -85.85
C GLY A 171 22.44 101.13 -85.51
N GLU A 172 23.32 101.82 -86.24
CA GLU A 172 24.79 101.75 -86.05
C GLU A 172 25.24 102.14 -84.63
N HIS A 173 24.57 103.11 -83.99
CA HIS A 173 24.91 103.58 -82.64
C HIS A 173 24.50 102.60 -81.53
N GLY A 174 23.62 101.64 -81.81
CA GLY A 174 23.10 100.67 -80.84
C GLY A 174 23.85 99.32 -80.81
N LYS A 175 24.80 99.07 -81.72
CA LYS A 175 25.49 97.78 -81.87
C LYS A 175 26.12 97.26 -80.56
N GLY A 176 26.78 98.13 -79.79
CA GLY A 176 27.38 97.74 -78.50
C GLY A 176 26.33 97.34 -77.45
N PHE A 177 25.22 98.06 -77.38
CA PHE A 177 24.10 97.75 -76.48
C PHE A 177 23.36 96.47 -76.89
N ALA A 178 23.24 96.17 -78.19
CA ALA A 178 22.62 94.95 -78.68
C ALA A 178 23.39 93.69 -78.26
N VAL A 179 24.73 93.75 -78.24
CA VAL A 179 25.58 92.64 -77.76
C VAL A 179 25.36 92.40 -76.27
N VAL A 180 25.38 93.47 -75.46
CA VAL A 180 25.13 93.36 -74.01
C VAL A 180 23.73 92.84 -73.70
N ALA A 181 22.71 93.32 -74.42
CA ALA A 181 21.33 92.88 -74.23
C ALA A 181 21.14 91.39 -74.60
N ASN A 182 21.77 90.91 -75.67
CA ASN A 182 21.77 89.47 -76.01
C ASN A 182 22.52 88.61 -74.98
N GLU A 183 23.61 89.11 -74.40
CA GLU A 183 24.34 88.39 -73.33
C GLU A 183 23.50 88.31 -72.04
N ILE A 184 22.80 89.39 -71.66
CA ILE A 184 21.85 89.39 -70.55
C ILE A 184 20.69 88.42 -70.81
N LYS A 185 20.18 88.37 -72.05
CA LYS A 185 19.13 87.44 -72.45
C LYS A 185 19.56 85.99 -72.24
N LYS A 186 20.75 85.65 -72.74
CA LYS A 186 21.32 84.31 -72.61
C LYS A 186 21.59 83.94 -71.15
N LEU A 187 22.03 84.89 -70.33
CA LEU A 187 22.20 84.70 -68.89
C LEU A 187 20.85 84.44 -68.17
N ALA A 188 19.79 85.15 -68.56
CA ALA A 188 18.45 84.96 -68.02
C ALA A 188 17.83 83.61 -68.43
N GLU A 189 18.04 83.18 -69.68
CA GLU A 189 17.65 81.85 -70.17
C GLU A 189 18.41 80.74 -69.43
N ASN A 190 19.73 80.84 -69.31
CA ASN A 190 20.55 79.92 -68.51
C ASN A 190 20.08 79.86 -67.04
N THR A 191 19.78 81.02 -66.43
CA THR A 191 19.27 81.07 -65.05
C THR A 191 17.95 80.33 -64.92
N LYS A 192 17.04 80.47 -65.90
CA LYS A 192 15.75 79.76 -65.91
C LYS A 192 15.92 78.25 -66.02
N GLU A 193 16.86 77.80 -66.85
CA GLU A 193 17.18 76.38 -67.02
C GLU A 193 17.74 75.78 -65.71
N GLN A 194 18.68 76.48 -65.06
CA GLN A 194 19.22 76.09 -63.75
C GLN A 194 18.15 76.05 -62.66
N VAL A 195 17.26 77.05 -62.62
CA VAL A 195 16.11 77.07 -61.68
C VAL A 195 15.20 75.86 -61.91
N SER A 196 14.96 75.47 -63.17
CA SER A 196 14.17 74.28 -63.48
C SER A 196 14.84 72.98 -63.03
N SER A 197 16.17 72.89 -63.11
CA SER A 197 16.93 71.76 -62.56
C SER A 197 16.83 71.71 -61.03
N ILE A 198 16.92 72.86 -60.34
CA ILE A 198 16.75 72.94 -58.89
C ILE A 198 15.32 72.56 -58.47
N GLU A 199 14.29 73.02 -59.21
CA GLU A 199 12.89 72.60 -58.98
C GLU A 199 12.75 71.08 -58.99
N SER A 200 13.36 70.41 -59.96
CA SER A 200 13.35 68.94 -60.07
C SER A 200 14.02 68.27 -58.86
N ILE A 201 15.19 68.76 -58.45
CA ILE A 201 15.91 68.24 -57.27
C ILE A 201 15.08 68.42 -55.99
N VAL A 202 14.46 69.58 -55.80
CA VAL A 202 13.62 69.88 -54.63
C VAL A 202 12.33 69.07 -54.64
N SER A 203 11.75 68.80 -55.81
CA SER A 203 10.62 67.87 -55.93
C SER A 203 11.00 66.46 -55.49
N GLY A 204 12.15 65.94 -55.97
CA GLY A 204 12.66 64.64 -55.55
C GLY A 204 13.02 64.59 -54.06
N LEU A 205 13.48 65.70 -53.48
CA LEU A 205 13.72 65.81 -52.04
C LEU A 205 12.42 65.73 -51.24
N ASN A 206 11.35 66.44 -51.67
CA ASN A 206 10.04 66.37 -51.02
C ASN A 206 9.46 64.95 -51.04
N GLU A 207 9.60 64.23 -52.15
CA GLU A 207 9.17 62.83 -52.24
C GLU A 207 9.91 61.94 -51.24
N LYS A 208 11.24 62.10 -51.12
CA LYS A 208 12.05 61.36 -50.14
C LYS A 208 11.67 61.69 -48.69
N ILE A 209 11.38 62.95 -48.39
CA ILE A 209 10.94 63.38 -47.05
C ILE A 209 9.59 62.73 -46.72
N PHE A 210 8.64 62.77 -47.67
CA PHE A 210 7.32 62.15 -47.51
C PHE A 210 7.44 60.64 -47.23
N ASN A 211 8.23 59.93 -48.04
CA ASN A 211 8.44 58.49 -47.86
C ASN A 211 9.10 58.20 -46.49
N THR A 212 10.09 59.00 -46.09
CA THR A 212 10.76 58.84 -44.78
C THR A 212 9.80 59.08 -43.62
N SER A 213 8.92 60.08 -43.71
CA SER A 213 7.89 60.33 -42.70
C SER A 213 6.89 59.17 -42.59
N SER A 214 6.50 58.58 -43.73
CA SER A 214 5.62 57.41 -43.72
C SER A 214 6.28 56.19 -43.09
N GLU A 215 7.58 55.96 -43.35
CA GLU A 215 8.35 54.90 -42.70
C GLU A 215 8.47 55.11 -41.19
N ILE A 216 8.65 56.36 -40.74
CA ILE A 216 8.66 56.71 -39.31
C ILE A 216 7.34 56.35 -38.64
N ASP A 217 6.20 56.68 -39.27
CA ASP A 217 4.88 56.33 -38.73
C ASP A 217 4.72 54.80 -38.62
N LEU A 218 5.19 54.04 -39.62
CA LEU A 218 5.19 52.57 -39.56
C LEU A 218 6.07 52.01 -38.43
N VAL A 219 7.22 52.64 -38.15
CA VAL A 219 8.10 52.23 -37.04
C VAL A 219 7.42 52.49 -35.68
N ILE A 220 6.72 53.62 -35.52
CA ILE A 220 5.96 53.92 -34.30
C ILE A 220 4.87 52.85 -34.05
N ASP A 221 4.13 52.47 -35.09
CA ASP A 221 3.11 51.41 -34.99
C ASP A 221 3.72 50.05 -34.62
N LYS A 222 4.89 49.71 -35.17
CA LYS A 222 5.63 48.49 -34.82
C LYS A 222 6.10 48.49 -33.36
N PHE A 223 6.55 49.63 -32.84
CA PHE A 223 6.92 49.75 -31.44
C PHE A 223 5.71 49.66 -30.50
N SER A 224 4.56 50.23 -30.88
CA SER A 224 3.31 50.05 -30.15
C SER A 224 2.94 48.55 -30.02
N THR A 225 3.02 47.81 -31.13
CA THR A 225 2.78 46.36 -31.14
C THR A 225 3.80 45.60 -30.27
N SER A 226 5.07 46.03 -30.29
CA SER A 226 6.13 45.43 -29.47
C SER A 226 5.88 45.65 -27.97
N LYS A 227 5.36 46.82 -27.58
CA LYS A 227 4.98 47.15 -26.20
C LYS A 227 3.89 46.21 -25.70
N ASP A 228 2.89 45.92 -26.53
CA ASP A 228 1.84 44.95 -26.19
C ASP A 228 2.41 43.53 -26.03
N SER A 229 3.33 43.10 -26.89
CA SER A 229 4.01 41.80 -26.75
C SER A 229 4.81 41.70 -25.46
N ILE A 230 5.54 42.76 -25.07
CA ILE A 230 6.31 42.80 -23.82
C ILE A 230 5.38 42.73 -22.60
N ASN A 231 4.26 43.46 -22.61
CA ASN A 231 3.26 43.41 -21.55
C ASN A 231 2.66 42.00 -21.39
N ASN A 232 2.35 41.33 -22.50
CA ASN A 232 1.86 39.95 -22.49
C ASN A 232 2.91 38.98 -21.93
N ALA A 233 4.18 39.15 -22.30
CA ALA A 233 5.28 38.36 -21.75
C ALA A 233 5.42 38.58 -20.23
N SER A 234 5.35 39.83 -19.76
CA SER A 234 5.39 40.17 -18.33
C SER A 234 4.26 39.48 -17.55
N SER A 235 3.04 39.51 -18.08
CA SER A 235 1.87 38.83 -17.50
C SER A 235 2.05 37.31 -17.46
N GLY A 236 2.60 36.72 -18.53
CA GLY A 236 2.93 35.30 -18.60
C GLY A 236 3.92 34.88 -17.51
N ILE A 237 5.02 35.62 -17.32
CA ILE A 237 6.02 35.30 -16.29
C ILE A 237 5.45 35.46 -14.87
N LYS A 238 4.64 36.49 -14.61
CA LYS A 238 3.93 36.62 -13.32
C LYS A 238 3.02 35.42 -13.03
N SER A 239 2.36 34.89 -14.06
CA SER A 239 1.51 33.71 -13.93
C SER A 239 2.35 32.45 -13.62
N ILE A 240 3.51 32.30 -14.25
CA ILE A 240 4.46 31.21 -13.93
C ILE A 240 4.95 31.33 -12.49
N THR A 241 5.31 32.54 -12.05
CA THR A 241 5.76 32.81 -10.66
C THR A 241 4.69 32.39 -9.65
N SER A 242 3.43 32.75 -9.90
CA SER A 242 2.29 32.35 -9.07
C SER A 242 2.09 30.82 -9.02
N ALA A 243 2.22 30.16 -10.18
CA ALA A 243 2.15 28.70 -10.25
C ALA A 243 3.30 28.03 -9.47
N MET A 244 4.53 28.55 -9.56
CA MET A 244 5.67 28.05 -8.82
C MET A 244 5.51 28.22 -7.31
N ASN A 245 4.95 29.35 -6.84
CA ASN A 245 4.62 29.52 -5.42
C ASN A 245 3.62 28.47 -4.94
N THR A 246 2.57 28.19 -5.73
CA THR A 246 1.60 27.12 -5.41
C THR A 246 2.26 25.73 -5.32
N VAL A 247 3.22 25.47 -6.19
CA VAL A 247 4.03 24.24 -6.15
C VAL A 247 4.89 24.20 -4.88
N GLY A 248 5.49 25.32 -4.47
CA GLY A 248 6.23 25.45 -3.21
C GLY A 248 5.37 25.18 -1.98
N ASP A 249 4.15 25.71 -1.94
CA ASP A 249 3.18 25.45 -0.86
C ASP A 249 2.78 23.96 -0.80
N SER A 250 2.67 23.32 -1.97
CA SER A 250 2.40 21.89 -2.07
C SER A 250 3.53 21.06 -1.47
N PHE A 251 4.79 21.42 -1.75
CA PHE A 251 5.94 20.74 -1.14
C PHE A 251 5.98 20.91 0.38
N THR A 252 5.61 22.08 0.91
CA THR A 252 5.50 22.30 2.36
C THR A 252 4.46 21.37 2.99
N SER A 253 3.32 21.19 2.32
CA SER A 253 2.26 20.28 2.78
C SER A 253 2.69 18.81 2.71
N ILE A 254 3.42 18.42 1.65
CA ILE A 254 3.94 17.06 1.52
C ILE A 254 4.98 16.79 2.61
N SER A 255 5.85 17.75 2.96
CA SER A 255 6.80 17.59 4.08
C SER A 255 6.09 17.29 5.40
N ALA A 256 4.98 17.98 5.71
CA ALA A 256 4.20 17.69 6.92
C ALA A 256 3.62 16.26 6.90
N ASN A 257 3.12 15.80 5.75
CA ASN A 257 2.63 14.42 5.60
C ASN A 257 3.76 13.38 5.77
N ILE A 258 4.98 13.69 5.34
CA ILE A 258 6.16 12.81 5.52
C ILE A 258 6.53 12.69 7.00
N GLU A 259 6.49 13.80 7.76
CA GLU A 259 6.71 13.77 9.21
C GLU A 259 5.66 12.89 9.91
N GLU A 260 4.38 13.02 9.53
CA GLU A 260 3.30 12.18 10.05
C GLU A 260 3.49 10.70 9.68
N GLN A 261 3.79 10.39 8.41
CA GLN A 261 4.07 9.03 7.95
C GLN A 261 5.26 8.41 8.68
N THR A 262 6.31 9.19 8.92
CA THR A 262 7.49 8.74 9.67
C THR A 262 7.10 8.35 11.09
N ALA A 263 6.32 9.19 11.78
CA ALA A 263 5.84 8.92 13.12
C ALA A 263 4.94 7.67 13.17
N THR A 264 3.99 7.54 12.23
CA THR A 264 3.11 6.36 12.13
C THR A 264 3.90 5.09 11.84
N THR A 265 4.93 5.14 10.99
CA THR A 265 5.76 3.97 10.67
C THR A 265 6.61 3.52 11.86
N GLN A 266 7.12 4.48 12.65
CA GLN A 266 7.82 4.18 13.91
C GLN A 266 6.87 3.56 14.94
N GLU A 267 5.65 4.09 15.07
CA GLU A 267 4.62 3.52 15.94
C GLU A 267 4.24 2.10 15.51
N MET A 268 4.07 1.88 14.21
CA MET A 268 3.79 0.56 13.63
C MET A 268 4.90 -0.43 13.95
N SER A 269 6.16 -0.04 13.81
CA SER A 269 7.32 -0.88 14.16
C SER A 269 7.30 -1.27 15.65
N SER A 270 7.02 -0.30 16.54
CA SER A 270 6.88 -0.56 17.98
C SER A 270 5.70 -1.50 18.29
N ASN A 271 4.55 -1.29 17.64
CA ASN A 271 3.37 -2.13 17.81
C ASN A 271 3.63 -3.55 17.31
N LEU A 272 4.35 -3.74 16.22
CA LEU A 272 4.72 -5.06 15.71
C LEU A 272 5.65 -5.80 16.68
N GLN A 273 6.61 -5.12 17.30
CA GLN A 273 7.44 -5.72 18.34
C GLN A 273 6.56 -6.19 19.52
N PHE A 274 5.64 -5.34 19.99
CA PHE A 274 4.72 -5.72 21.07
C PHE A 274 3.82 -6.90 20.69
N ILE A 275 3.26 -6.92 19.47
CA ILE A 275 2.42 -8.02 18.98
C ILE A 275 3.24 -9.30 18.85
N ASN A 276 4.49 -9.23 18.40
CA ASN A 276 5.40 -10.39 18.33
C ASN A 276 5.67 -10.99 19.71
N GLU A 277 5.98 -10.15 20.70
CA GLU A 277 6.15 -10.59 22.09
C GLU A 277 4.88 -11.26 22.65
N LYS A 278 3.69 -10.73 22.31
CA LYS A 278 2.41 -11.32 22.71
C LYS A 278 2.13 -12.64 22.00
N SER A 279 2.37 -12.72 20.70
CA SER A 279 2.20 -13.94 19.91
C SER A 279 3.12 -15.06 20.41
N THR A 280 4.39 -14.75 20.68
CA THR A 280 5.35 -15.68 21.28
C THR A 280 4.85 -16.18 22.64
N ARG A 281 4.36 -15.29 23.49
CA ARG A 281 3.80 -15.66 24.80
C ARG A 281 2.55 -16.52 24.68
N ILE A 282 1.64 -16.20 23.75
CA ILE A 282 0.44 -17.02 23.49
C ILE A 282 0.85 -18.43 23.09
N ARG A 283 1.81 -18.57 22.16
CA ARG A 283 2.33 -19.87 21.75
C ARG A 283 2.89 -20.67 22.94
N GLU A 284 3.69 -20.05 23.79
CA GLU A 284 4.26 -20.69 25.00
C GLU A 284 3.17 -21.12 25.99
N GLU A 285 2.19 -20.26 26.26
CA GLU A 285 1.09 -20.53 27.19
C GLU A 285 0.14 -21.63 26.65
N THR A 286 -0.16 -21.62 25.36
CA THR A 286 -0.92 -22.69 24.69
C THR A 286 -0.18 -24.02 24.78
N ASN A 287 1.13 -24.03 24.50
CA ASN A 287 1.96 -25.22 24.61
C ASN A 287 2.00 -25.76 26.06
N ARG A 288 2.11 -24.87 27.05
CA ARG A 288 2.07 -25.23 28.48
C ARG A 288 0.70 -25.78 28.88
N THR A 289 -0.38 -25.20 28.38
CA THR A 289 -1.76 -25.64 28.62
C THR A 289 -1.98 -27.04 28.06
N GLY A 290 -1.56 -27.27 26.82
CA GLY A 290 -1.60 -28.59 26.18
C GLY A 290 -0.86 -29.66 26.98
N LYS A 291 0.39 -29.37 27.38
CA LYS A 291 1.17 -30.28 28.22
C LYS A 291 0.49 -30.56 29.56
N SER A 292 -0.12 -29.53 30.17
CA SER A 292 -0.84 -29.69 31.44
C SER A 292 -2.08 -30.58 31.29
N PHE A 293 -2.85 -30.43 30.21
CA PHE A 293 -3.96 -31.34 29.91
C PHE A 293 -3.49 -32.78 29.69
N PHE A 294 -2.37 -32.95 28.99
CA PHE A 294 -1.77 -34.27 28.83
C PHE A 294 -1.35 -34.87 30.18
N ASP A 295 -0.63 -34.15 31.03
CA ASP A 295 -0.23 -34.61 32.36
C ASP A 295 -1.42 -34.95 33.27
N ILE A 296 -2.50 -34.14 33.20
CA ILE A 296 -3.74 -34.41 33.91
C ILE A 296 -4.39 -35.70 33.39
N SER A 297 -4.44 -35.91 32.07
CA SER A 297 -5.01 -37.13 31.48
C SER A 297 -4.28 -38.39 31.98
N LEU A 298 -2.95 -38.34 32.12
CA LEU A 298 -2.16 -39.45 32.66
C LEU A 298 -2.47 -39.72 34.14
N LYS A 299 -2.61 -38.67 34.96
CA LYS A 299 -3.00 -38.80 36.38
C LYS A 299 -4.41 -39.36 36.55
N ILE A 300 -5.36 -38.93 35.72
CA ILE A 300 -6.74 -39.45 35.70
C ILE A 300 -6.72 -40.93 35.32
N ASP A 301 -5.96 -41.31 34.28
CA ASP A 301 -5.81 -42.71 33.87
C ASP A 301 -5.15 -43.56 34.96
N GLU A 302 -4.17 -43.04 35.69
CA GLU A 302 -3.56 -43.72 36.84
C GLU A 302 -4.59 -44.00 37.96
N ILE A 303 -5.42 -43.01 38.31
CA ILE A 303 -6.49 -43.16 39.30
C ILE A 303 -7.50 -44.21 38.82
N ARG A 304 -7.86 -44.17 37.53
CA ARG A 304 -8.77 -45.13 36.89
C ARG A 304 -8.25 -46.56 37.05
N LEU A 305 -7.00 -46.80 36.66
CA LEU A 305 -6.36 -48.13 36.73
C LEU A 305 -6.23 -48.63 38.17
N ARG A 306 -5.87 -47.76 39.11
CA ARG A 306 -5.79 -48.11 40.54
C ARG A 306 -7.14 -48.48 41.12
N THR A 307 -8.20 -47.77 40.75
CA THR A 307 -9.57 -48.05 41.20
C THR A 307 -10.06 -49.38 40.64
N LEU A 308 -9.76 -49.67 39.37
CA LEU A 308 -10.06 -50.95 38.73
C LEU A 308 -9.33 -52.12 39.40
N ALA A 309 -8.05 -51.96 39.74
CA ALA A 309 -7.27 -53.00 40.41
C ALA A 309 -7.83 -53.38 41.80
N ASN A 310 -8.59 -52.48 42.43
CA ASN A 310 -9.24 -52.71 43.72
C ASN A 310 -10.70 -53.19 43.59
N SER A 311 -11.17 -53.51 42.38
CA SER A 311 -12.51 -54.03 42.12
C SER A 311 -12.46 -55.54 41.84
N GLU A 312 -13.35 -56.32 42.49
CA GLU A 312 -13.37 -57.79 42.35
C GLU A 312 -14.05 -58.27 41.06
N GLU A 313 -15.05 -57.55 40.55
CA GLU A 313 -15.77 -57.86 39.31
C GLU A 313 -16.30 -56.56 38.66
N VAL A 314 -16.21 -56.50 37.33
CA VAL A 314 -16.69 -55.39 36.49
C VAL A 314 -17.79 -55.93 35.60
N ASP A 315 -18.97 -55.30 35.62
CA ASP A 315 -20.08 -55.70 34.76
C ASP A 315 -19.82 -55.35 33.28
N ASN A 316 -20.61 -55.96 32.38
CA ASN A 316 -20.46 -55.75 30.94
C ASN A 316 -20.63 -54.27 30.54
N ASP A 317 -21.48 -53.52 31.22
CA ASP A 317 -21.72 -52.10 30.93
C ASP A 317 -20.46 -51.27 31.20
N THR A 318 -19.86 -51.49 32.35
CA THR A 318 -18.61 -50.86 32.78
C THR A 318 -17.43 -51.32 31.91
N MET A 319 -17.38 -52.59 31.49
CA MET A 319 -16.36 -53.10 30.56
C MET A 319 -16.42 -52.42 29.19
N ILE A 320 -17.62 -52.11 28.70
CA ILE A 320 -17.81 -51.38 27.45
C ILE A 320 -17.31 -49.94 27.59
N GLU A 321 -17.70 -49.22 28.65
CA GLU A 321 -17.26 -47.84 28.90
C GLU A 321 -15.73 -47.72 29.08
N LEU A 322 -15.14 -48.70 29.75
CA LEU A 322 -13.69 -48.81 29.89
C LEU A 322 -13.00 -49.01 28.54
N SER A 323 -13.59 -49.85 27.69
CA SER A 323 -13.05 -50.14 26.35
C SER A 323 -13.13 -48.91 25.44
N ILE A 324 -14.25 -48.19 25.44
CA ILE A 324 -14.40 -46.92 24.71
C ILE A 324 -13.31 -45.93 25.12
N THR A 325 -13.14 -45.75 26.44
CA THR A 325 -12.16 -44.80 26.97
C THR A 325 -10.72 -45.21 26.65
N ASP A 326 -10.39 -46.50 26.71
CA ASP A 326 -9.07 -47.00 26.31
C ASP A 326 -8.74 -46.70 24.83
N HIS A 327 -9.73 -46.75 23.94
CA HIS A 327 -9.56 -46.41 22.52
C HIS A 327 -9.37 -44.91 22.31
N LEU A 328 -10.18 -44.08 22.98
CA LEU A 328 -10.02 -42.63 22.94
C LEU A 328 -8.64 -42.20 23.47
N MET A 329 -8.13 -42.89 24.49
CA MET A 329 -6.79 -42.65 25.02
C MET A 329 -5.67 -42.98 24.03
N TRP A 330 -5.86 -43.95 23.13
CA TRP A 330 -4.89 -44.22 22.05
C TRP A 330 -4.84 -43.06 21.05
N LYS A 331 -6.00 -42.57 20.60
CA LYS A 331 -6.08 -41.37 19.75
C LYS A 331 -5.39 -40.19 20.44
N TRP A 332 -5.70 -39.96 21.72
CA TRP A 332 -5.11 -38.90 22.53
C TRP A 332 -3.59 -39.01 22.64
N ARG A 333 -3.03 -40.22 22.76
CA ARG A 333 -1.58 -40.45 22.76
C ARG A 333 -0.93 -40.09 21.43
N VAL A 334 -1.54 -40.44 20.30
CA VAL A 334 -1.04 -40.06 18.96
C VAL A 334 -1.14 -38.56 18.74
N TYR A 335 -2.23 -37.92 19.18
CA TYR A 335 -2.37 -36.47 19.14
C TYR A 335 -1.25 -35.76 19.94
N ASN A 336 -0.98 -36.21 21.18
CA ASN A 336 0.06 -35.62 22.01
C ASN A 336 1.50 -35.98 21.58
N LEU A 337 1.66 -37.05 20.79
CA LEU A 337 2.91 -37.35 20.08
C LEU A 337 3.17 -36.28 19.01
N ILE A 338 2.16 -35.96 18.19
CA ILE A 338 2.24 -34.90 17.17
C ILE A 338 2.61 -33.55 17.81
N LEU A 339 2.00 -33.23 18.96
CA LEU A 339 2.34 -32.03 19.74
C LEU A 339 3.70 -32.09 20.46
N GLY A 340 4.37 -33.25 20.48
CA GLY A 340 5.67 -33.44 21.10
C GLY A 340 5.66 -33.53 22.63
N TYR A 341 4.50 -33.71 23.26
CA TYR A 341 4.40 -33.84 24.73
C TYR A 341 4.81 -35.22 25.23
N ILE A 342 4.77 -36.22 24.34
CA ILE A 342 5.20 -37.60 24.63
C ILE A 342 6.03 -38.14 23.47
N LYS A 343 6.92 -39.10 23.80
CA LYS A 343 7.65 -39.90 22.82
C LYS A 343 7.24 -41.35 22.97
N PHE A 344 7.00 -42.03 21.86
CA PHE A 344 6.63 -43.44 21.83
C PHE A 344 7.49 -44.21 20.83
N GLU A 345 7.80 -45.46 21.17
CA GLU A 345 8.27 -46.44 20.20
C GLU A 345 7.09 -47.27 19.69
N THR A 346 7.22 -47.80 18.48
CA THR A 346 6.21 -48.69 17.87
C THR A 346 5.96 -49.94 18.72
N SER A 347 6.98 -50.37 19.48
CA SER A 347 6.93 -51.48 20.45
C SER A 347 5.97 -51.23 21.62
N ASN A 348 5.67 -49.96 21.93
CA ASN A 348 4.74 -49.59 22.99
C ASN A 348 3.27 -49.65 22.55
N VAL A 349 3.00 -49.70 21.24
CA VAL A 349 1.65 -49.87 20.70
C VAL A 349 1.30 -51.35 20.73
N GLY A 350 0.35 -51.71 21.59
CA GLY A 350 -0.11 -53.09 21.76
C GLY A 350 -0.73 -53.69 20.50
N ASP A 351 -1.05 -54.98 20.58
CA ASP A 351 -1.86 -55.67 19.58
C ASP A 351 -3.36 -55.61 19.96
N SER A 352 -4.26 -55.63 18.97
CA SER A 352 -5.71 -55.60 19.19
C SER A 352 -6.21 -56.75 20.06
N HIS A 353 -5.57 -57.93 20.05
CA HIS A 353 -5.92 -59.04 20.95
C HIS A 353 -5.30 -58.93 22.34
N SER A 354 -4.23 -58.14 22.50
CA SER A 354 -3.54 -57.95 23.78
C SER A 354 -4.18 -56.88 24.67
N CYS A 355 -5.03 -56.02 24.09
CA CYS A 355 -5.72 -54.93 24.77
C CYS A 355 -6.93 -55.44 25.59
N ARG A 356 -7.48 -54.59 26.46
CA ARG A 356 -8.63 -54.93 27.33
C ARG A 356 -9.85 -55.35 26.52
N LEU A 357 -10.17 -54.61 25.46
CA LEU A 357 -11.30 -54.93 24.58
C LEU A 357 -11.09 -56.28 23.88
N GLY A 358 -9.93 -56.52 23.28
CA GLY A 358 -9.64 -57.78 22.59
C GLY A 358 -9.77 -58.99 23.51
N LYS A 359 -9.15 -58.92 24.69
CA LYS A 359 -9.26 -59.97 25.71
C LYS A 359 -10.70 -60.21 26.16
N TRP A 360 -11.49 -59.15 26.31
CA TRP A 360 -12.89 -59.26 26.72
C TRP A 360 -13.76 -59.86 25.60
N LEU A 361 -13.61 -59.41 24.35
CA LEU A 361 -14.32 -59.97 23.19
C LEU A 361 -14.04 -61.46 23.01
N ASP A 362 -12.82 -61.92 23.34
CA ASP A 362 -12.45 -63.34 23.29
C ASP A 362 -13.14 -64.18 24.40
N THR A 363 -13.69 -63.55 25.45
CA THR A 363 -14.41 -64.23 26.56
C THR A 363 -15.93 -64.27 26.40
N LEU A 364 -16.50 -63.54 25.43
CA LEU A 364 -17.95 -63.46 25.23
C LEU A 364 -18.50 -64.72 24.53
N ASP A 365 -19.71 -65.13 24.92
CA ASP A 365 -20.40 -66.26 24.30
C ASP A 365 -20.95 -65.89 22.91
N TYR A 366 -20.50 -66.61 21.89
CA TYR A 366 -20.82 -66.41 20.47
C TYR A 366 -22.15 -67.03 20.02
N ASN A 367 -22.94 -67.56 20.95
CA ASN A 367 -24.16 -68.29 20.62
C ASN A 367 -25.37 -67.39 20.26
N ASN A 368 -25.35 -66.10 20.57
CA ASN A 368 -26.40 -65.14 20.18
C ASN A 368 -26.07 -64.48 18.81
N PRO A 369 -26.89 -64.69 17.76
CA PRO A 369 -26.63 -64.14 16.43
C PRO A 369 -26.55 -62.60 16.37
N ASP A 370 -27.35 -61.92 17.21
CA ASP A 370 -27.42 -60.45 17.24
C ASP A 370 -26.12 -59.83 17.80
N THR A 371 -25.57 -60.41 18.87
CA THR A 371 -24.30 -59.92 19.46
C THR A 371 -23.10 -60.35 18.63
N LYS A 372 -23.15 -61.52 17.98
CA LYS A 372 -22.09 -62.01 17.08
C LYS A 372 -21.84 -61.05 15.92
N CYS A 373 -22.90 -60.59 15.25
CA CYS A 373 -22.81 -59.64 14.15
C CYS A 373 -22.09 -58.34 14.55
N ILE A 374 -22.45 -57.80 15.73
CA ILE A 374 -21.85 -56.57 16.26
C ILE A 374 -20.36 -56.79 16.61
N ILE A 375 -20.02 -57.92 17.24
CA ILE A 375 -18.63 -58.26 17.59
C ILE A 375 -17.76 -58.40 16.33
N ASP A 376 -18.28 -59.03 15.27
CA ASP A 376 -17.53 -59.18 14.02
C ASP A 376 -17.29 -57.82 13.34
N ASN A 377 -18.24 -56.88 13.44
CA ASN A 377 -18.08 -55.51 12.94
C ASN A 377 -17.08 -54.66 13.75
N ILE A 378 -16.71 -55.06 14.97
CA ILE A 378 -15.70 -54.38 15.79
C ILE A 378 -14.28 -54.81 15.41
N LYS A 379 -14.07 -56.08 15.04
CA LYS A 379 -12.73 -56.70 14.93
C LYS A 379 -11.81 -56.00 13.93
N GLU A 380 -12.29 -55.75 12.71
CA GLU A 380 -11.49 -55.15 11.65
C GLU A 380 -11.14 -53.68 11.94
N PRO A 381 -12.11 -52.79 12.23
CA PRO A 381 -11.81 -51.40 12.61
C PRO A 381 -10.92 -51.31 13.85
N HIS A 382 -11.13 -52.16 14.86
CA HIS A 382 -10.28 -52.19 16.05
C HIS A 382 -8.83 -52.57 15.73
N SER A 383 -8.61 -53.61 14.92
CA SER A 383 -7.27 -53.99 14.47
C SER A 383 -6.60 -52.88 13.66
N ASN A 384 -7.37 -52.21 12.79
CA ASN A 384 -6.85 -51.11 11.98
C ASN A 384 -6.39 -49.94 12.84
N ILE A 385 -7.10 -49.57 13.92
CA ILE A 385 -6.68 -48.51 14.86
C ILE A 385 -5.27 -48.77 15.41
N HIS A 386 -4.95 -50.00 15.82
CA HIS A 386 -3.61 -50.33 16.35
C HIS A 386 -2.53 -50.27 15.27
N ASN A 387 -2.85 -50.70 14.05
CA ASN A 387 -1.93 -50.61 12.91
C ASN A 387 -1.66 -49.17 12.51
N LEU A 388 -2.71 -48.34 12.40
CA LEU A 388 -2.62 -46.91 12.14
C LEU A 388 -1.84 -46.20 13.26
N ALA A 389 -2.07 -46.55 14.53
CA ALA A 389 -1.29 -45.99 15.64
C ALA A 389 0.22 -46.32 15.53
N LYS A 390 0.59 -47.54 15.12
CA LYS A 390 1.99 -47.91 14.83
C LYS A 390 2.57 -47.13 13.65
N GLN A 391 1.78 -46.94 12.60
CA GLN A 391 2.19 -46.13 11.44
C GLN A 391 2.40 -44.67 11.84
N ALA A 392 1.48 -44.07 12.60
CA ALA A 392 1.61 -42.69 13.08
C ALA A 392 2.90 -42.48 13.88
N VAL A 393 3.27 -43.42 14.76
CA VAL A 393 4.53 -43.36 15.51
C VAL A 393 5.75 -43.47 14.58
N THR A 394 5.68 -44.33 13.57
CA THR A 394 6.75 -44.52 12.58
C THR A 394 6.98 -43.25 11.76
N GLU A 395 5.91 -42.67 11.22
CA GLU A 395 5.96 -41.43 10.44
C GLU A 395 6.44 -40.25 11.28
N TYR A 396 6.05 -40.18 12.56
CA TYR A 396 6.48 -39.12 13.47
C TYR A 396 7.98 -39.20 13.72
N ASN A 397 8.48 -40.40 13.98
CA ASN A 397 9.92 -40.65 14.18
C ASN A 397 10.74 -40.41 12.91
N ALA A 398 10.12 -40.51 11.72
CA ALA A 398 10.71 -40.13 10.44
C ALA A 398 10.67 -38.61 10.17
N GLY A 399 9.99 -37.82 11.02
CA GLY A 399 9.83 -36.38 10.88
C GLY A 399 8.62 -35.94 10.04
N ASN A 400 7.77 -36.87 9.60
CA ASN A 400 6.65 -36.62 8.70
C ASN A 400 5.37 -36.23 9.48
N ILE A 401 5.39 -35.08 10.15
CA ILE A 401 4.27 -34.64 11.01
C ILE A 401 2.92 -34.59 10.26
N LYS A 402 2.92 -34.12 9.01
CA LYS A 402 1.69 -34.04 8.20
C LYS A 402 1.07 -35.41 7.90
N ALA A 403 1.91 -36.43 7.68
CA ALA A 403 1.43 -37.80 7.48
C ALA A 403 0.80 -38.35 8.77
N CYS A 404 1.38 -38.05 9.93
CA CYS A 404 0.79 -38.41 11.22
C CYS A 404 -0.57 -37.77 11.46
N GLU A 405 -0.77 -36.51 11.05
CA GLU A 405 -2.06 -35.83 11.17
C GLU A 405 -3.14 -36.54 10.34
N ASN A 406 -2.83 -36.89 9.09
CA ASN A 406 -3.76 -37.62 8.23
C ASN A 406 -4.11 -39.00 8.84
N ILE A 407 -3.11 -39.71 9.37
CA ILE A 407 -3.33 -41.00 10.05
C ILE A 407 -4.21 -40.82 11.30
N LEU A 408 -4.07 -39.72 12.03
CA LEU A 408 -4.91 -39.41 13.20
C LEU A 408 -6.39 -39.22 12.80
N GLU A 409 -6.66 -38.63 11.65
CA GLU A 409 -8.03 -38.52 11.09
C GLU A 409 -8.61 -39.90 10.73
N GLU A 410 -7.78 -40.79 10.17
CA GLU A 410 -8.19 -42.18 9.89
C GLU A 410 -8.48 -42.96 11.19
N ILE A 411 -7.63 -42.81 12.21
CA ILE A 411 -7.86 -43.38 13.55
C ILE A 411 -9.18 -42.87 14.13
N ASP A 412 -9.51 -41.59 13.96
CA ASP A 412 -10.78 -41.02 14.44
C ASP A 412 -12.00 -41.66 13.75
N LYS A 413 -11.92 -41.88 12.44
CA LYS A 413 -12.97 -42.54 11.68
C LYS A 413 -13.23 -43.97 12.17
N ASP A 414 -12.18 -44.77 12.35
CA ASP A 414 -12.32 -46.15 12.82
C ASP A 414 -12.73 -46.21 14.29
N SER A 415 -12.24 -45.27 15.12
CA SER A 415 -12.64 -45.16 16.53
C SER A 415 -14.14 -44.90 16.65
N LYS A 416 -14.72 -44.04 15.80
CA LYS A 416 -16.18 -43.80 15.76
C LYS A 416 -16.97 -45.07 15.43
N ILE A 417 -16.48 -45.90 14.51
CA ILE A 417 -17.11 -47.17 14.15
C ILE A 417 -17.09 -48.12 15.36
N VAL A 418 -15.93 -48.32 15.99
CA VAL A 418 -15.78 -49.17 17.17
C VAL A 418 -16.68 -48.70 18.32
N ILE A 419 -16.70 -47.40 18.61
CA ILE A 419 -17.51 -46.82 19.69
C ILE A 419 -19.01 -47.00 19.41
N ASN A 420 -19.47 -46.81 18.18
CA ASN A 420 -20.86 -47.04 17.82
C ASN A 420 -21.27 -48.50 18.02
N CYS A 421 -20.46 -49.45 17.54
CA CYS A 421 -20.73 -50.87 17.75
C CYS A 421 -20.70 -51.27 19.23
N LEU A 422 -19.81 -50.69 20.04
CA LEU A 422 -19.77 -50.91 21.49
C LEU A 422 -21.04 -50.38 22.19
N ASN A 423 -21.54 -49.22 21.78
CA ASN A 423 -22.81 -48.68 22.28
C ASN A 423 -24.02 -49.54 21.86
N GLU A 424 -24.03 -50.08 20.64
CA GLU A 424 -25.07 -51.03 20.20
C GLU A 424 -25.01 -52.34 21.01
N LEU A 425 -23.79 -52.85 21.26
CA LEU A 425 -23.56 -54.04 22.08
C LEU A 425 -24.08 -53.84 23.51
N LYS A 426 -23.84 -52.66 24.09
CA LYS A 426 -24.32 -52.26 25.42
C LYS A 426 -25.85 -52.31 25.55
N VAL A 427 -26.58 -51.94 24.49
CA VAL A 427 -28.06 -52.03 24.48
C VAL A 427 -28.52 -53.48 24.40
N LYS A 428 -27.82 -54.33 23.65
CA LYS A 428 -28.19 -55.74 23.41
C LYS A 428 -27.81 -56.69 24.56
N MET A 429 -26.89 -56.29 25.43
CA MET A 429 -26.44 -57.06 26.61
C MET A 429 -27.18 -56.72 27.91
N LYS A 430 -28.09 -55.73 27.89
CA LYS A 430 -29.06 -55.45 28.95
C LYS A 430 -30.29 -56.33 28.80
#